data_AF-A0A109W5B6-F1
#
_entry.id   AF-A0A109W5B6-F1
#
_cell.length_a   1.000
_cell.length_b   1.000
_cell.length_c   1.000
_cell.angle_alpha   90.00
_cell.angle_beta   90.00
_cell.angle_gamma   90.00
#
_symmetry.space_group_name_H-M   'P 1'
#
loop_
_entity.id
_entity.type
_entity.pdbx_description
1 polymer ?
#
loop_
_entity_poly.entity_id
_entity_poly.type
_entity_poly.pdbx_seq_one_letter_code
_entity_poly.pdbx_strand_id
1 'polypeptide(L)'
;MTAPHVCVRCADLGRTCCQLSGGDAEFCFPLADAERRRMLAAGAVEEAFLQVSNTPAFVRQLSMLLPRYEVEKIFTPHGRHWRLATTPAGDCVFLSRTGCSLDRAVRPAYCRLFPLWVYENRLTWFTAETCLAHRECASAPAMLAAMNADAADTRALFSLMCAELGLRKTGETS
;
A
#
# COMPACT_ATOMS: atom_id res chain seq x y z
N MET A 1 -26.13 7.59 7.71
CA MET A 1 -24.96 7.39 8.60
C MET A 1 -24.03 6.42 7.91
N THR A 2 -22.97 6.91 7.27
CA THR A 2 -21.96 6.09 6.60
C THR A 2 -21.20 5.33 7.67
N ALA A 3 -21.27 4.00 7.64
CA ALA A 3 -20.52 3.16 8.57
C ALA A 3 -19.04 3.57 8.54
N PRO A 4 -18.35 3.63 9.70
CA PRO A 4 -16.93 3.95 9.73
C PRO A 4 -16.22 3.01 8.76
N HIS A 5 -15.50 3.59 7.79
CA HIS A 5 -14.71 2.83 6.81
C HIS A 5 -13.97 1.75 7.59
N VAL A 6 -14.01 0.50 7.12
CA VAL A 6 -13.39 -0.64 7.82
C VAL A 6 -11.96 -0.36 8.32
N CYS A 7 -11.23 0.55 7.69
CA CYS A 7 -9.96 1.12 8.15
C CYS A 7 -9.98 1.72 9.59
N VAL A 8 -11.06 2.41 10.00
CA VAL A 8 -11.24 2.96 11.36
C VAL A 8 -11.42 1.81 12.36
N ARG A 9 -12.28 0.84 12.03
CA ARG A 9 -12.47 -0.37 12.84
C ARG A 9 -11.19 -1.22 12.92
N CYS A 10 -10.41 -1.26 11.84
CA CYS A 10 -9.10 -1.93 11.80
C CYS A 10 -8.08 -1.21 12.70
N ALA A 11 -8.05 0.13 12.68
CA ALA A 11 -7.15 0.92 13.54
C ALA A 11 -7.46 0.74 15.03
N ASP A 12 -8.74 0.60 15.40
CA ASP A 12 -9.17 0.37 16.79
C ASP A 12 -8.88 -1.06 17.29
N LEU A 13 -8.74 -2.05 16.39
CA LEU A 13 -8.56 -3.47 16.75
C LEU A 13 -7.10 -3.95 16.72
N GLY A 14 -6.15 -3.10 16.35
CA GLY A 14 -4.72 -3.40 16.34
C GLY A 14 -4.09 -3.40 14.95
N ARG A 15 -3.08 -4.26 14.72
CA ARG A 15 -2.10 -4.20 13.60
C ARG A 15 -2.74 -3.84 12.25
N THR A 16 -2.46 -2.63 11.77
CA THR A 16 -2.84 -2.14 10.44
C THR A 16 -1.61 -1.99 9.54
N CYS A 17 -1.79 -1.79 8.23
CA CYS A 17 -0.70 -1.37 7.34
C CYS A 17 -0.08 -0.02 7.76
N CYS A 18 -0.75 0.74 8.63
CA CYS A 18 -0.28 2.01 9.19
C CYS A 18 0.49 1.82 10.51
N GLN A 19 0.63 0.61 11.04
CA GLN A 19 1.36 0.33 12.28
C GLN A 19 2.33 -0.83 12.06
N LEU A 20 3.62 -0.50 12.06
CA LEU A 20 4.69 -1.45 11.83
C LEU A 20 5.08 -2.15 13.13
N SER A 21 5.47 -3.43 13.04
CA SER A 21 6.14 -4.11 14.14
C SER A 21 7.65 -3.79 14.08
N GLY A 22 8.34 -3.83 15.21
CA GLY A 22 9.74 -3.38 15.30
C GLY A 22 10.64 -4.04 14.26
N GLY A 23 11.13 -3.25 13.29
CA GLY A 23 11.98 -3.70 12.18
C GLY A 23 11.34 -3.67 10.80
N ASP A 24 9.99 -3.64 10.69
CA ASP A 24 9.29 -3.78 9.40
C ASP A 24 9.37 -2.52 8.50
N ALA A 25 10.02 -1.45 8.95
CA ALA A 25 10.15 -0.20 8.21
C ALA A 25 10.87 -0.36 6.87
N GLU A 26 11.78 -1.34 6.75
CA GLU A 26 12.47 -1.65 5.49
C GLU A 26 11.54 -2.30 4.44
N PHE A 27 10.39 -2.84 4.87
CA PHE A 27 9.43 -3.54 4.02
C PHE A 27 8.21 -2.70 3.67
N CYS A 28 8.21 -1.41 4.02
CA CYS A 28 7.17 -0.49 3.61
C CYS A 28 7.08 -0.44 2.08
N PHE A 29 5.86 -0.53 1.57
CA PHE A 29 5.62 -0.45 0.13
C PHE A 29 6.10 0.91 -0.42
N PRO A 30 6.76 0.94 -1.60
CA PRO A 30 7.30 2.18 -2.14
C PRO A 30 6.19 3.16 -2.58
N LEU A 31 6.53 4.43 -2.57
CA LEU A 31 5.72 5.54 -3.05
C LEU A 31 6.25 6.03 -4.41
N ALA A 32 5.38 6.23 -5.38
CA ALA A 32 5.77 6.84 -6.65
C ALA A 32 5.99 8.36 -6.49
N ASP A 33 6.89 8.94 -7.28
CA ASP A 33 7.14 10.39 -7.26
C ASP A 33 5.88 11.22 -7.62
N ALA A 34 5.02 10.69 -8.48
CA ALA A 34 3.73 11.29 -8.81
C ALA A 34 2.80 11.34 -7.58
N GLU A 35 2.76 10.27 -6.77
CA GLU A 35 1.98 10.22 -5.54
C GLU A 35 2.52 11.20 -4.51
N ARG A 36 3.83 11.22 -4.27
CA ARG A 36 4.47 12.20 -3.37
C ARG A 36 4.10 13.63 -3.74
N ARG A 37 4.20 13.99 -5.03
CA ARG A 37 3.82 15.33 -5.51
C ARG A 37 2.34 15.65 -5.29
N ARG A 38 1.43 14.70 -5.53
CA ARG A 38 0.00 14.89 -5.26
C ARG A 38 -0.28 15.10 -3.76
N MET A 39 0.39 14.34 -2.90
CA MET A 39 0.26 14.48 -1.45
C MET A 39 0.77 15.84 -0.96
N LEU A 40 1.94 16.29 -1.43
CA LEU A 40 2.47 17.62 -1.11
C LEU A 40 1.52 18.73 -1.57
N ALA A 41 0.99 18.63 -2.80
CA ALA A 41 0.02 19.59 -3.33
C ALA A 41 -1.29 19.65 -2.52
N ALA A 42 -1.63 18.57 -1.83
CA ALA A 42 -2.78 18.47 -0.94
C ALA A 42 -2.48 18.85 0.53
N GLY A 43 -1.27 19.36 0.82
CA GLY A 43 -0.90 19.85 2.14
C GLY A 43 -0.12 18.88 3.02
N ALA A 44 0.35 17.74 2.49
CA ALA A 44 1.37 16.96 3.19
C ALA A 44 2.67 17.76 3.31
N VAL A 45 3.43 17.49 4.38
CA VAL A 45 4.74 18.11 4.63
C VAL A 45 5.87 17.21 4.12
N GLU A 46 7.03 17.79 3.83
CA GLU A 46 8.16 17.08 3.23
C GLU A 46 8.70 15.97 4.14
N GLU A 47 8.65 16.20 5.46
CA GLU A 47 9.09 15.26 6.49
C GLU A 47 8.24 13.98 6.55
N ALA A 48 7.08 13.98 5.87
CA ALA A 48 6.25 12.79 5.75
C ALA A 48 6.80 11.76 4.76
N PHE A 49 7.88 12.09 4.05
CA PHE A 49 8.48 11.25 3.02
C PHE A 49 9.94 10.95 3.37
N LEU A 50 10.32 9.68 3.28
CA LEU A 50 11.70 9.24 3.49
C LEU A 50 12.23 8.57 2.24
N GLN A 51 13.41 8.98 1.80
CA GLN A 51 14.14 8.28 0.76
C GLN A 51 15.10 7.29 1.40
N VAL A 52 14.94 6.00 1.12
CA VAL A 52 15.75 4.93 1.72
C VAL A 52 16.42 4.09 0.64
N SER A 53 17.54 3.46 0.98
CA SER A 53 18.25 2.57 0.06
C SER A 53 17.46 1.28 -0.18
N ASN A 54 17.51 0.75 -1.40
CA ASN A 54 16.94 -0.55 -1.70
C ASN A 54 17.77 -1.65 -1.03
N THR A 55 17.20 -2.39 -0.08
CA THR A 55 17.85 -3.56 0.51
C THR A 55 17.55 -4.80 -0.34
N PRO A 56 18.42 -5.83 -0.36
CA PRO A 56 18.09 -7.09 -1.02
C PRO A 56 16.82 -7.75 -0.47
N ALA A 57 16.53 -7.57 0.82
CA ALA A 57 15.32 -8.10 1.45
C ALA A 57 14.06 -7.38 0.95
N PHE A 58 14.10 -6.04 0.89
CA PHE A 58 13.04 -5.22 0.30
C PHE A 58 12.71 -5.63 -1.13
N VAL A 59 13.73 -5.73 -2.00
CA VAL A 59 13.54 -6.07 -3.41
C VAL A 59 12.93 -7.46 -3.56
N ARG A 60 13.42 -8.47 -2.82
CA ARG A 60 12.84 -9.81 -2.82
C ARG A 60 11.38 -9.82 -2.38
N GLN A 61 11.03 -9.09 -1.32
CA GLN A 61 9.66 -9.01 -0.85
C GLN A 61 8.75 -8.36 -1.88
N LEU A 62 9.21 -7.29 -2.52
CA LEU A 62 8.43 -6.60 -3.55
C LEU A 62 8.24 -7.49 -4.79
N SER A 63 9.25 -8.26 -5.19
CA SER A 63 9.14 -9.28 -6.26
C SER A 63 8.11 -10.36 -5.91
N MET A 64 8.01 -10.79 -4.64
CA MET A 64 6.96 -11.71 -4.22
C MET A 64 5.57 -11.09 -4.30
N LEU A 65 5.40 -9.79 -4.00
CA LEU A 65 4.11 -9.10 -4.10
C LEU A 65 3.68 -8.83 -5.54
N LEU A 66 4.64 -8.74 -6.46
CA LEU A 66 4.46 -8.33 -7.85
C LEU A 66 5.15 -9.31 -8.83
N PRO A 67 4.84 -10.62 -8.80
CA PRO A 67 5.61 -11.66 -9.49
C PRO A 67 5.63 -11.54 -11.02
N ARG A 68 4.69 -10.76 -11.59
CA ARG A 68 4.59 -10.51 -13.04
C ARG A 68 5.29 -9.24 -13.49
N TYR A 69 5.98 -8.53 -12.60
CA TYR A 69 6.63 -7.26 -12.90
C TYR A 69 8.15 -7.36 -12.74
N GLU A 70 8.87 -6.59 -13.55
CA GLU A 70 10.33 -6.52 -13.55
C GLU A 70 10.86 -5.66 -12.38
N VAL A 71 10.55 -6.05 -11.14
CA VAL A 71 10.87 -5.29 -9.92
C VAL A 71 12.35 -4.96 -9.82
N GLU A 72 13.23 -5.93 -10.05
CA GLU A 72 14.68 -5.77 -9.92
C GLU A 72 15.30 -4.79 -10.92
N LYS A 73 14.63 -4.53 -12.06
CA LYS A 73 15.08 -3.53 -13.04
C LYS A 73 14.80 -2.10 -12.59
N ILE A 74 13.79 -1.92 -11.74
CA ILE A 74 13.38 -0.60 -11.23
C ILE A 74 14.02 -0.35 -9.86
N PHE A 75 13.93 -1.32 -8.96
CA PHE A 75 14.47 -1.25 -7.61
C PHE A 75 15.84 -1.94 -7.54
N THR A 76 16.85 -1.29 -8.14
CA THR A 76 18.22 -1.83 -8.18
C THR A 76 18.91 -1.77 -6.81
N PRO A 77 19.92 -2.62 -6.53
CA PRO A 77 20.60 -2.65 -5.23
C PRO A 77 21.27 -1.33 -4.79
N HIS A 78 21.67 -0.48 -5.74
CA HIS A 78 22.24 0.85 -5.47
C HIS A 78 21.21 1.97 -5.59
N GLY A 79 19.97 1.64 -5.93
CA GLY A 79 18.86 2.56 -6.02
C GLY A 79 18.30 2.95 -4.66
N ARG A 80 17.43 3.94 -4.69
CA ARG A 80 16.66 4.39 -3.53
C ARG A 80 15.19 4.47 -3.92
N HIS A 81 14.30 4.35 -2.94
CA HIS A 81 12.88 4.54 -3.12
C HIS A 81 12.31 5.47 -2.04
N TRP A 82 11.17 6.06 -2.34
CA TRP A 82 10.39 6.80 -1.36
C TRP A 82 9.48 5.85 -0.58
N ARG A 83 9.31 6.13 0.71
CA ARG A 83 8.25 5.57 1.54
C ARG A 83 7.64 6.67 2.41
N LEU A 84 6.46 6.40 2.96
CA LEU A 84 5.91 7.25 4.01
C LEU A 84 6.74 7.11 5.29
N ALA A 85 6.97 8.23 5.96
CA ALA A 85 7.62 8.28 7.26
C ALA A 85 6.79 7.58 8.35
N THR A 86 7.49 7.15 9.39
CA THR A 86 6.91 6.50 10.57
C THR A 86 7.42 7.16 11.83
N THR A 87 6.58 7.22 12.86
CA THR A 87 6.97 7.67 14.20
C THR A 87 7.94 6.67 14.85
N PRO A 88 8.63 7.05 15.94
CA PRO A 88 9.43 6.10 16.72
C PRO A 88 8.64 4.91 17.27
N ALA A 89 7.32 5.05 17.42
CA ALA A 89 6.43 3.97 17.86
C ALA A 89 6.06 3.00 16.71
N GLY A 90 6.48 3.28 15.47
CA GLY A 90 6.17 2.45 14.30
C GLY A 90 4.87 2.83 13.58
N ASP A 91 4.19 3.90 14.01
CA ASP A 91 2.97 4.38 13.35
C ASP A 91 3.31 5.19 12.10
N CYS A 92 2.51 5.09 11.04
CA CYS A 92 2.56 6.00 9.92
C CYS A 92 2.29 7.43 10.41
N VAL A 93 3.04 8.42 9.91
CA VAL A 93 2.87 9.84 10.32
C VAL A 93 1.48 10.43 10.03
N PHE A 94 0.70 9.80 9.14
CA PHE A 94 -0.68 10.19 8.86
C PHE A 94 -1.71 9.42 9.69
N LEU A 95 -1.31 8.51 10.57
CA LEU A 95 -2.21 7.81 11.45
C LEU A 95 -2.64 8.73 12.60
N SER A 96 -3.96 8.85 12.80
CA SER A 96 -4.56 9.58 13.91
C SER A 96 -5.56 8.70 14.67
N ARG A 97 -6.08 9.20 15.79
CA ARG A 97 -7.13 8.52 16.58
C ARG A 97 -8.43 8.27 15.81
N THR A 98 -8.66 8.98 14.71
CA THR A 98 -9.85 8.81 13.86
C THR A 98 -9.52 8.12 12.53
N GLY A 99 -8.36 7.48 12.43
CA GLY A 99 -7.84 6.86 11.21
C GLY A 99 -6.86 7.76 10.45
N CYS A 100 -6.68 7.50 9.15
CA CYS A 100 -5.73 8.26 8.34
C CYS A 100 -6.22 9.72 8.14
N SER A 101 -5.34 10.69 8.44
CA SER A 101 -5.60 12.12 8.28
C SER A 101 -5.66 12.59 6.83
N LEU A 102 -5.20 11.77 5.89
CA LEU A 102 -5.32 12.06 4.46
C LEU A 102 -6.70 11.66 3.94
N ASP A 103 -7.24 12.52 3.08
CA ASP A 103 -8.40 12.18 2.26
C ASP A 103 -8.12 10.97 1.38
N ARG A 104 -9.11 10.09 1.23
CA ARG A 104 -8.95 8.82 0.49
C ARG A 104 -8.45 9.03 -0.93
N ALA A 105 -8.84 10.13 -1.59
CA ALA A 105 -8.43 10.44 -2.96
C ALA A 105 -6.92 10.75 -3.09
N VAL A 106 -6.32 11.29 -2.01
CA VAL A 106 -4.91 11.73 -1.96
C VAL A 106 -4.00 10.64 -1.44
N ARG A 107 -4.54 9.67 -0.69
CA ARG A 107 -3.76 8.52 -0.18
C ARG A 107 -3.02 7.79 -1.31
N PRO A 108 -1.83 7.25 -1.03
CA PRO A 108 -1.13 6.38 -1.97
C PRO A 108 -2.02 5.23 -2.45
N ALA A 109 -1.79 4.78 -3.68
CA ALA A 109 -2.53 3.71 -4.32
C ALA A 109 -2.48 2.43 -3.48
N TYR A 110 -1.32 2.06 -2.92
CA TYR A 110 -1.22 0.90 -2.03
C TYR A 110 -2.09 1.02 -0.77
N CYS A 111 -2.19 2.23 -0.18
CA CYS A 111 -3.09 2.49 0.96
C CYS A 111 -4.57 2.38 0.57
N ARG A 112 -4.91 2.74 -0.68
CA ARG A 112 -6.28 2.66 -1.22
C ARG A 112 -6.65 1.24 -1.65
N LEU A 113 -5.68 0.42 -2.03
CA LEU A 113 -5.83 -0.99 -2.37
C LEU A 113 -6.02 -1.84 -1.12
N PHE A 114 -5.22 -1.62 -0.08
CA PHE A 114 -5.22 -2.47 1.11
C PHE A 114 -6.63 -2.62 1.74
N PRO A 115 -7.05 -3.85 2.10
CA PRO A 115 -6.29 -5.11 2.06
C PRO A 115 -6.41 -5.87 0.73
N LEU A 116 -7.19 -5.36 -0.24
CA LEU A 116 -7.30 -5.96 -1.57
C LEU A 116 -5.97 -5.86 -2.32
N TRP A 117 -5.69 -6.87 -3.14
CA TRP A 117 -4.50 -6.93 -3.97
C TRP A 117 -4.78 -7.65 -5.29
N VAL A 118 -3.89 -7.51 -6.26
CA VAL A 118 -3.91 -8.31 -7.49
C VAL A 118 -2.66 -9.18 -7.50
N TYR A 119 -2.86 -10.49 -7.38
CA TYR A 119 -1.78 -11.47 -7.41
C TYR A 119 -1.98 -12.37 -8.62
N GLU A 120 -0.99 -12.44 -9.52
CA GLU A 120 -1.08 -13.22 -10.76
C GLU A 120 -2.38 -12.99 -11.56
N ASN A 121 -2.79 -11.71 -11.70
CA ASN A 121 -4.03 -11.30 -12.38
C ASN A 121 -5.34 -11.71 -11.68
N ARG A 122 -5.26 -12.27 -10.47
CA ARG A 122 -6.41 -12.62 -9.64
C ARG A 122 -6.57 -11.58 -8.54
N LEU A 123 -7.82 -11.14 -8.34
CA LEU A 123 -8.15 -10.31 -7.19
C LEU A 123 -8.08 -11.18 -5.93
N THR A 124 -7.31 -10.73 -4.96
CA THR A 124 -7.08 -11.38 -3.67
C THR A 124 -7.06 -10.32 -2.56
N TRP A 125 -6.74 -10.71 -1.33
CA TRP A 125 -6.49 -9.79 -0.23
C TRP A 125 -5.45 -10.36 0.74
N PHE A 126 -4.87 -9.49 1.57
CA PHE A 126 -3.94 -9.92 2.61
C PHE A 126 -4.66 -10.67 3.73
N THR A 127 -4.19 -11.88 4.06
CA THR A 127 -4.79 -12.78 5.05
C THR A 127 -4.04 -12.75 6.39
N ALA A 128 -3.53 -11.59 6.80
CA ALA A 128 -2.92 -11.47 8.13
C ALA A 128 -3.96 -11.83 9.20
N GLU A 129 -3.58 -12.66 10.17
CA GLU A 129 -4.51 -13.17 11.21
C GLU A 129 -5.21 -12.06 12.01
N THR A 130 -4.55 -10.90 12.09
CA THR A 130 -5.05 -9.70 12.79
C THR A 130 -5.89 -8.78 11.90
N CYS A 131 -6.00 -9.06 10.59
CA CYS A 131 -6.79 -8.25 9.67
C CYS A 131 -8.29 -8.49 9.90
N LEU A 132 -8.99 -7.47 10.40
CA LEU A 132 -10.44 -7.53 10.62
C LEU A 132 -11.20 -7.91 9.35
N ALA A 133 -10.83 -7.31 8.22
CA ALA A 133 -11.49 -7.58 6.94
C ALA A 133 -11.34 -9.05 6.54
N HIS A 134 -10.18 -9.68 6.80
CA HIS A 134 -10.01 -11.11 6.58
C HIS A 134 -10.85 -11.96 7.53
N ARG A 135 -10.97 -11.56 8.81
CA ARG A 135 -11.79 -12.26 9.81
C ARG A 135 -13.29 -12.18 9.54
N GLU A 136 -13.76 -11.07 8.97
CA GLU A 136 -15.19 -10.81 8.74
C GLU A 136 -15.66 -11.22 7.34
N CYS A 137 -14.76 -11.37 6.37
CA CYS A 137 -15.11 -11.69 4.99
C CYS A 137 -14.67 -13.10 4.59
N ALA A 138 -15.64 -13.94 4.23
CA ALA A 138 -15.39 -15.32 3.76
C ALA A 138 -15.21 -15.44 2.24
N SER A 139 -15.32 -14.35 1.46
CA SER A 139 -15.22 -14.37 0.00
C SER A 139 -14.78 -13.03 -0.61
N ALA A 140 -14.27 -13.06 -1.85
CA ALA A 140 -13.87 -11.84 -2.57
C ALA A 140 -15.04 -10.85 -2.80
N PRO A 141 -16.27 -11.28 -3.16
CA PRO A 141 -17.41 -10.36 -3.24
C PRO A 141 -17.76 -9.70 -1.90
N ALA A 142 -17.70 -10.46 -0.80
CA ALA A 142 -17.94 -9.91 0.54
C ALA A 142 -16.87 -8.87 0.92
N MET A 143 -15.60 -9.15 0.61
CA MET A 143 -14.50 -8.21 0.81
C MET A 143 -14.67 -6.92 0.00
N LEU A 144 -15.01 -7.03 -1.28
CA LEU A 144 -15.26 -5.86 -2.15
C LEU A 144 -16.40 -4.99 -1.60
N ALA A 145 -17.50 -5.61 -1.18
CA ALA A 145 -18.63 -4.91 -0.56
C ALA A 145 -18.22 -4.23 0.76
N ALA A 146 -17.48 -4.92 1.64
CA ALA A 146 -17.01 -4.37 2.91
C ALA A 146 -16.05 -3.18 2.74
N MET A 147 -15.26 -3.20 1.66
CA MET A 147 -14.33 -2.12 1.32
C MET A 147 -14.99 -0.98 0.52
N ASN A 148 -16.28 -1.13 0.14
CA ASN A 148 -16.97 -0.27 -0.82
C ASN A 148 -16.13 -0.06 -2.10
N ALA A 149 -15.65 -1.17 -2.66
CA ALA A 149 -14.75 -1.22 -3.80
C ALA A 149 -15.35 -2.02 -4.96
N ASP A 150 -15.05 -1.59 -6.19
CA ASP A 150 -15.33 -2.35 -7.39
C ASP A 150 -14.10 -3.16 -7.85
N ALA A 151 -14.34 -4.31 -8.44
CA ALA A 151 -13.29 -5.22 -8.85
C ALA A 151 -12.50 -4.71 -10.06
N ALA A 152 -13.14 -4.03 -11.00
CA ALA A 152 -12.48 -3.42 -12.15
C ALA A 152 -11.68 -2.19 -11.70
N ASP A 153 -12.25 -1.34 -10.86
CA ASP A 153 -11.55 -0.18 -10.29
C ASP A 153 -10.32 -0.59 -9.47
N THR A 154 -10.42 -1.67 -8.69
CA THR A 154 -9.29 -2.21 -7.91
C THR A 154 -8.16 -2.67 -8.82
N ARG A 155 -8.48 -3.35 -9.93
CA ARG A 155 -7.47 -3.77 -10.92
C ARG A 155 -6.86 -2.59 -11.67
N ALA A 156 -7.67 -1.59 -12.00
CA ALA A 156 -7.21 -0.36 -12.64
C ALA A 156 -6.25 0.42 -11.72
N LEU A 157 -6.60 0.55 -10.44
CA LEU A 157 -5.75 1.18 -9.43
C LEU A 157 -4.43 0.42 -9.22
N PHE A 158 -4.47 -0.91 -9.20
CA PHE A 158 -3.25 -1.74 -9.10
C PHE A 158 -2.34 -1.56 -10.33
N SER A 159 -2.92 -1.51 -11.53
CA SER A 159 -2.17 -1.28 -12.77
C SER A 159 -1.56 0.12 -12.81
N LEU A 160 -2.33 1.13 -12.39
CA LEU A 160 -1.85 2.51 -12.25
C LEU A 160 -0.68 2.59 -11.26
N MET A 161 -0.82 1.99 -10.08
CA MET A 161 0.25 1.94 -9.08
C MET A 161 1.55 1.35 -9.66
N CYS A 162 1.45 0.22 -10.37
CA CYS A 162 2.63 -0.39 -10.98
C CYS A 162 3.26 0.53 -12.04
N ALA A 163 2.43 1.14 -12.90
CA ALA A 163 2.90 2.07 -13.93
C ALA A 163 3.56 3.32 -13.34
N GLU A 164 2.98 3.91 -12.29
CA GLU A 164 3.54 5.10 -11.61
C GLU A 164 4.86 4.79 -10.89
N LEU A 165 5.05 3.56 -10.43
CA LEU A 165 6.34 3.08 -9.93
C LEU A 165 7.35 2.77 -11.05
N GLY A 166 6.95 2.86 -12.32
CA GLY A 166 7.80 2.54 -13.47
C GLY A 166 7.93 1.04 -13.76
N LEU A 167 7.12 0.19 -13.12
CA LEU A 167 7.17 -1.25 -13.30
C LEU A 167 6.56 -1.66 -14.65
N ARG A 168 7.25 -2.58 -15.35
CA ARG A 168 6.78 -3.22 -16.58
C ARG A 168 6.49 -4.69 -16.33
N LYS A 169 5.56 -5.28 -17.07
CA LYS A 169 5.31 -6.72 -16.93
C LYS A 169 6.43 -7.52 -17.58
N THR A 170 6.78 -8.64 -16.96
CA THR A 170 7.77 -9.58 -17.48
C THR A 170 7.31 -10.10 -18.84
N GLY A 171 8.15 -9.95 -19.87
CA GLY A 171 7.87 -10.41 -21.23
C GLY A 171 7.10 -9.43 -22.12
N GLU A 172 6.73 -8.23 -21.63
CA GLU A 172 6.29 -7.13 -22.50
C GLU A 172 7.56 -6.45 -23.07
N THR A 173 7.95 -6.81 -24.29
CA THR A 173 8.96 -6.06 -25.07
C THR A 173 8.39 -4.72 -25.50
N SER A 174 9.15 -3.65 -25.28
CA SER A 174 8.87 -2.31 -25.83
C SER A 174 8.89 -2.32 -27.35
#